data_AF-A0A9P8TLN7-F1
#
_entry.id   AF-A0A9P8TLN7-F1
#
_cell.length_a   1.000
_cell.length_b   1.000
_cell.length_c   1.000
_cell.angle_alpha   90.00
_cell.angle_beta   90.00
_cell.angle_gamma   90.00
#
_symmetry.space_group_name_H-M   'P 1'
#
loop_
_entity.id
_entity.type
_entity.pdbx_description
1 polymer ?
#
loop_
_entity_poly.entity_id
_entity_poly.type
_entity_poly.pdbx_seq_one_letter_code
_entity_poly.pdbx_strand_id
1 'polypeptide(L)'
;AKKPRYEYNLVRVDASQSKITTFMAKSQPETPIGSQIPRSSNANQEQEEEDDDDDEEEEQDTNEDEIHEERHADLPNHNQTQLQYMTNTKELTTINLKSILDLRGKLQTYHSKPLTELFANLTYIGIIDSTRRLCSVQYDVKLLIIDYGSVTNELFYQLGLLNFGNFGTIELQGTDEELSIESLLSVLYKDPNFKPSKSIKEVEQCILEMSEMYREYFQIQFTESGIIKTIPILLKNYMPPLEKLPMFLYRLSTQVSYDDEQCCLDGILRQLALFHIPLSLNEDDDSKVNELNGKLENVLIPQIKRVLVAPNWLKKDVVEVADLPGLYRVFERC
;
A
#
# COMPACT_ATOMS: atom_id res chain seq x y z
N ALA A 1 -9.14 40.35 -49.71
CA ALA A 1 -9.16 38.87 -49.80
C ALA A 1 -7.75 38.34 -49.65
N LYS A 2 -7.50 37.50 -48.63
CA LYS A 2 -6.53 36.38 -48.56
C LYS A 2 -6.56 35.83 -47.12
N LYS A 3 -7.20 34.67 -46.92
CA LYS A 3 -7.09 33.89 -45.67
C LYS A 3 -5.73 33.17 -45.64
N PRO A 4 -5.03 33.08 -44.50
CA PRO A 4 -3.87 32.22 -44.40
C PRO A 4 -4.30 30.74 -44.41
N ARG A 5 -3.53 29.90 -45.11
CA ARG A 5 -3.67 28.44 -45.10
C ARG A 5 -3.16 27.92 -43.76
N TYR A 6 -4.00 27.22 -43.01
CA TYR A 6 -3.55 26.36 -41.92
C TYR A 6 -3.22 24.98 -42.50
N GLU A 7 -1.99 24.52 -42.26
CA GLU A 7 -1.53 23.19 -42.62
C GLU A 7 -2.13 22.17 -41.64
N TYR A 8 -3.15 21.42 -42.08
CA TYR A 8 -3.95 20.50 -41.26
C TYR A 8 -3.36 19.08 -41.13
N ASN A 9 -2.09 18.85 -41.44
CA ASN A 9 -1.54 17.49 -41.55
C ASN A 9 -0.44 17.18 -40.54
N LEU A 10 -0.69 17.27 -39.23
CA LEU A 10 0.28 16.77 -38.23
C LEU A 10 -0.34 16.18 -36.95
N VAL A 11 -1.53 15.59 -36.98
CA VAL A 11 -1.98 14.76 -35.84
C VAL A 11 -2.68 13.51 -36.33
N ARG A 12 -2.01 12.36 -36.19
CA ARG A 12 -2.61 11.03 -36.35
C ARG A 12 -3.10 10.57 -34.97
N VAL A 13 -4.38 10.25 -34.86
CA VAL A 13 -5.02 9.67 -33.67
C VAL A 13 -5.10 8.16 -33.86
N ASP A 14 -4.09 7.44 -33.39
CA ASP A 14 -4.11 5.99 -33.28
C ASP A 14 -3.91 5.61 -31.80
N ALA A 15 -4.84 4.84 -31.24
CA ALA A 15 -4.85 4.45 -29.83
C ALA A 15 -3.75 3.44 -29.47
N SER A 16 -3.02 2.92 -30.48
CA SER A 16 -1.90 2.00 -30.31
C SER A 16 -0.54 2.68 -30.10
N GLN A 17 -0.45 4.02 -30.15
CA GLN A 17 0.82 4.72 -29.92
C GLN A 17 1.15 4.93 -28.43
N SER A 18 2.41 4.70 -28.10
CA SER A 18 3.01 4.98 -26.79
C SER A 18 2.90 6.46 -26.41
N LYS A 19 2.44 6.72 -25.18
CA LYS A 19 2.19 8.06 -24.63
C LYS A 19 3.48 8.89 -24.53
N ILE A 20 3.36 10.22 -24.60
CA ILE A 20 4.48 11.18 -24.57
C ILE A 20 5.39 11.01 -23.33
N THR A 21 4.84 10.48 -22.25
CA THR A 21 5.57 10.15 -21.02
C THR A 21 6.70 9.14 -21.24
N THR A 22 6.55 8.23 -22.22
CA THR A 22 7.57 7.25 -22.60
C THR A 22 8.80 7.91 -23.25
N PHE A 23 8.65 9.08 -23.86
CA PHE A 23 9.77 9.80 -24.50
C PHE A 23 10.48 10.75 -23.53
N MET A 24 9.79 11.31 -22.53
CA MET A 24 10.41 12.18 -21.52
C MET A 24 11.38 11.42 -20.60
N ALA A 25 11.17 10.12 -20.40
CA ALA A 25 12.10 9.25 -19.65
C ALA A 25 13.43 9.00 -20.38
N LYS A 26 13.51 9.22 -21.70
CA LYS A 26 14.71 8.94 -22.51
C LYS A 26 15.58 10.18 -22.78
N SER A 27 15.18 11.35 -22.30
CA SER A 27 15.90 12.60 -22.51
C SER A 27 16.49 13.13 -21.20
N GLN A 28 17.52 12.45 -20.70
CA GLN A 28 18.56 13.08 -19.89
C GLN A 28 19.90 12.94 -20.64
N PRO A 29 20.62 14.05 -20.89
CA PRO A 29 21.92 13.97 -21.56
C PRO A 29 23.02 13.57 -20.56
N GLU A 30 23.76 12.52 -20.89
CA GLU A 30 25.04 12.22 -20.27
C GLU A 30 26.09 13.28 -20.65
N THR A 31 26.77 13.86 -19.65
CA THR A 31 27.96 14.69 -19.85
C THR A 31 29.23 13.87 -19.60
N PRO A 32 30.24 13.91 -20.50
CA PRO A 32 31.50 13.18 -20.33
C PRO A 32 32.60 14.08 -19.74
N ILE A 33 33.31 13.62 -18.71
CA ILE A 33 34.65 14.10 -18.36
C ILE A 33 35.49 12.88 -17.95
N GLY A 34 36.59 12.66 -18.67
CA GLY A 34 37.59 11.66 -18.33
C GLY A 34 38.71 12.22 -17.46
N SER A 35 39.38 11.33 -16.72
CA SER A 35 40.81 11.42 -16.43
C SER A 35 41.35 10.06 -15.98
N GLN A 36 42.51 9.75 -16.52
CA GLN A 36 43.27 8.50 -16.47
C GLN A 36 43.82 8.18 -15.07
N ILE A 37 44.07 6.88 -14.78
CA ILE A 37 45.39 6.27 -14.51
C ILE A 37 45.21 4.78 -14.11
N PRO A 38 46.15 3.87 -14.47
CA PRO A 38 45.89 2.44 -14.70
C PRO A 38 46.54 1.49 -13.68
N ARG A 39 46.11 0.23 -13.67
CA ARG A 39 46.83 -0.98 -13.20
C ARG A 39 46.04 -2.21 -13.67
N SER A 40 46.48 -2.92 -14.71
CA SER A 40 47.53 -3.95 -14.75
C SER A 40 46.90 -5.35 -14.96
N SER A 41 46.97 -5.79 -16.21
CA SER A 41 47.42 -7.11 -16.70
C SER A 41 46.97 -8.40 -15.99
N ASN A 42 46.22 -9.24 -16.72
CA ASN A 42 46.48 -10.66 -17.07
C ASN A 42 45.15 -11.22 -17.63
N ALA A 43 44.93 -11.44 -18.93
CA ALA A 43 45.62 -12.29 -19.92
C ALA A 43 45.56 -13.79 -19.61
N ASN A 44 44.98 -14.51 -20.58
CA ASN A 44 45.04 -15.94 -20.91
C ASN A 44 43.94 -16.83 -20.30
N GLN A 45 43.32 -17.74 -21.05
CA GLN A 45 43.36 -18.08 -22.47
C GLN A 45 42.19 -19.04 -22.73
N GLU A 46 41.58 -18.91 -23.89
CA GLU A 46 40.68 -19.91 -24.50
C GLU A 46 41.47 -21.18 -24.83
N GLN A 47 40.81 -22.34 -24.75
CA GLN A 47 41.07 -23.45 -25.67
C GLN A 47 39.82 -24.34 -25.77
N GLU A 48 39.35 -24.41 -27.00
CA GLU A 48 38.33 -25.30 -27.58
C GLU A 48 38.86 -26.74 -27.65
N GLU A 49 37.98 -27.74 -27.48
CA GLU A 49 38.07 -29.01 -28.21
C GLU A 49 36.64 -29.46 -28.59
N GLU A 50 36.46 -29.73 -29.89
CA GLU A 50 35.29 -30.30 -30.55
C GLU A 50 35.44 -31.83 -30.75
N ASP A 51 34.32 -32.47 -31.12
CA ASP A 51 34.14 -33.76 -31.83
C ASP A 51 34.39 -35.08 -31.04
N ASP A 52 33.66 -36.18 -31.20
CA ASP A 52 32.60 -36.61 -32.15
C ASP A 52 31.92 -37.92 -31.65
N ASP A 53 30.80 -38.26 -32.29
CA ASP A 53 30.24 -39.60 -32.62
C ASP A 53 29.45 -40.49 -31.62
N ASP A 54 28.13 -40.53 -31.90
CA ASP A 54 27.29 -41.67 -32.35
C ASP A 54 26.72 -42.79 -31.44
N ASP A 55 25.46 -43.10 -31.80
CA ASP A 55 24.68 -44.36 -31.78
C ASP A 55 23.58 -44.67 -30.74
N GLU A 56 22.35 -44.58 -31.27
CA GLU A 56 21.23 -45.55 -31.35
C GLU A 56 20.32 -45.94 -30.13
N GLU A 57 19.05 -45.54 -30.28
CA GLU A 57 17.75 -46.22 -30.11
C GLU A 57 17.50 -47.29 -29.02
N GLU A 58 16.47 -47.10 -28.17
CA GLU A 58 15.16 -47.80 -28.30
C GLU A 58 14.15 -47.42 -27.17
N GLU A 59 12.89 -47.62 -27.53
CA GLU A 59 11.59 -47.23 -26.98
C GLU A 59 11.27 -47.51 -25.49
N GLN A 60 10.41 -46.69 -24.87
CA GLN A 60 9.08 -47.14 -24.40
C GLN A 60 8.18 -46.00 -23.88
N ASP A 61 6.93 -46.14 -24.27
CA ASP A 61 5.78 -45.25 -24.15
C ASP A 61 4.97 -45.60 -22.88
N THR A 62 4.83 -44.68 -21.94
CA THR A 62 3.72 -44.67 -20.96
C THR A 62 3.38 -43.24 -20.57
N ASN A 63 2.18 -42.80 -20.98
CA ASN A 63 1.49 -41.61 -20.50
C ASN A 63 1.17 -41.72 -18.99
N GLU A 64 1.37 -40.66 -18.22
CA GLU A 64 0.44 -40.21 -17.17
C GLU A 64 0.78 -38.77 -16.74
N ASP A 65 -0.27 -37.95 -16.66
CA ASP A 65 -0.34 -36.49 -16.55
C ASP A 65 0.50 -35.83 -15.42
N GLU A 66 1.39 -34.89 -15.79
CA GLU A 66 2.00 -33.92 -14.87
C GLU A 66 1.53 -32.49 -15.16
N ILE A 67 1.11 -31.83 -14.08
CA ILE A 67 0.54 -30.48 -14.01
C ILE A 67 1.65 -29.46 -14.29
N HIS A 68 1.48 -28.64 -15.33
CA HIS A 68 2.38 -27.54 -15.68
C HIS A 68 2.43 -26.46 -14.58
N GLU A 69 3.55 -26.41 -13.84
CA GLU A 69 4.02 -25.21 -13.13
C GLU A 69 4.59 -24.21 -14.15
N GLU A 70 3.89 -23.10 -14.37
CA GLU A 70 4.42 -21.98 -15.17
C GLU A 70 5.47 -21.18 -14.38
N ARG A 71 6.69 -21.20 -14.93
CA ARG A 71 7.85 -20.42 -14.49
C ARG A 71 7.57 -18.92 -14.60
N HIS A 72 7.50 -18.22 -13.46
CA HIS A 72 7.51 -16.77 -13.42
C HIS A 72 8.92 -16.23 -13.71
N ALA A 73 9.01 -15.34 -14.70
CA ALA A 73 10.22 -14.62 -15.05
C ALA A 73 10.52 -13.53 -14.01
N ASP A 74 11.74 -13.57 -13.45
CA ASP A 74 12.27 -12.58 -12.51
C ASP A 74 12.52 -11.22 -13.19
N LEU A 75 12.02 -10.15 -12.55
CA LEU A 75 12.37 -8.76 -12.85
C LEU A 75 13.36 -8.24 -11.79
N PRO A 76 14.34 -7.40 -12.18
CA PRO A 76 15.47 -7.07 -11.33
C PRO A 76 15.10 -6.15 -10.16
N ASN A 77 15.54 -6.58 -8.98
CA ASN A 77 15.28 -6.01 -7.67
C ASN A 77 16.12 -4.74 -7.44
N HIS A 78 15.48 -3.60 -7.14
CA HIS A 78 16.17 -2.39 -6.70
C HIS A 78 16.11 -2.31 -5.17
N ASN A 79 17.28 -2.24 -4.54
CA ASN A 79 17.55 -2.34 -3.11
C ASN A 79 16.47 -1.71 -2.18
N GLN A 80 15.64 -2.58 -1.61
CA GLN A 80 14.92 -2.33 -0.36
C GLN A 80 15.38 -3.38 0.65
N THR A 81 15.68 -2.96 1.87
CA THR A 81 15.86 -3.84 3.02
C THR A 81 14.76 -4.92 2.99
N GLN A 82 15.14 -6.20 2.84
CA GLN A 82 14.19 -7.31 2.66
C GLN A 82 13.37 -7.49 3.94
N LEU A 83 12.26 -6.75 4.07
CA LEU A 83 11.22 -7.05 5.03
C LEU A 83 10.54 -8.35 4.58
N GLN A 84 10.65 -9.39 5.42
CA GLN A 84 10.10 -10.70 5.14
C GLN A 84 8.61 -10.71 5.47
N TYR A 85 7.77 -10.71 4.44
CA TYR A 85 6.34 -10.97 4.60
C TYR A 85 6.16 -12.47 4.86
N MET A 86 5.61 -12.81 6.04
CA MET A 86 5.22 -14.18 6.32
C MET A 86 3.70 -14.30 6.23
N THR A 87 3.25 -15.02 5.22
CA THR A 87 1.87 -15.50 5.20
C THR A 87 1.75 -16.61 6.23
N ASN A 88 0.90 -16.39 7.23
CA ASN A 88 0.69 -17.32 8.33
C ASN A 88 0.35 -18.72 7.79
N THR A 89 1.10 -19.75 8.18
CA THR A 89 0.77 -21.16 7.92
C THR A 89 -0.26 -21.70 8.91
N LYS A 90 -0.74 -20.86 9.84
CA LYS A 90 -1.81 -21.17 10.78
C LYS A 90 -3.10 -21.49 10.03
N GLU A 91 -3.75 -22.58 10.43
CA GLU A 91 -5.07 -22.94 9.91
C GLU A 91 -6.08 -21.81 10.15
N LEU A 92 -6.88 -21.50 9.12
CA LEU A 92 -7.90 -20.47 9.20
C LEU A 92 -8.87 -20.75 10.34
N THR A 93 -8.91 -19.85 11.31
CA THR A 93 -9.76 -19.96 12.48
C THR A 93 -11.12 -19.35 12.18
N THR A 94 -12.18 -20.13 12.35
CA THR A 94 -13.55 -19.62 12.23
C THR A 94 -13.88 -18.72 13.43
N ILE A 95 -14.22 -17.46 13.17
CA ILE A 95 -14.53 -16.48 14.21
C ILE A 95 -16.04 -16.44 14.47
N ASN A 96 -16.45 -16.92 15.64
CA ASN A 96 -17.84 -16.92 16.11
C ASN A 96 -18.11 -15.90 17.23
N LEU A 97 -17.20 -14.94 17.44
CA LEU A 97 -17.38 -13.89 18.43
C LEU A 97 -18.51 -12.95 18.02
N LYS A 98 -19.55 -12.87 18.86
CA LYS A 98 -20.70 -12.01 18.63
C LYS A 98 -20.31 -10.54 18.44
N SER A 99 -19.34 -10.05 19.20
CA SER A 99 -18.78 -8.70 19.07
C SER A 99 -18.31 -8.39 17.65
N ILE A 100 -17.54 -9.28 17.03
CA ILE A 100 -17.06 -9.12 15.64
C ILE A 100 -18.20 -9.26 14.63
N LEU A 101 -19.11 -10.22 14.84
CA LEU A 101 -20.28 -10.38 13.97
C LEU A 101 -21.18 -9.14 13.99
N ASP A 102 -21.41 -8.56 15.17
CA ASP A 102 -22.19 -7.34 15.35
C ASP A 102 -21.50 -6.13 14.71
N LEU A 103 -20.16 -6.01 14.83
CA LEU A 103 -19.39 -4.96 14.15
C LEU A 103 -19.47 -5.08 12.62
N ARG A 104 -19.37 -6.30 12.07
CA ARG A 104 -19.60 -6.55 10.64
C ARG A 104 -21.03 -6.18 10.21
N GLY A 105 -22.03 -6.48 11.05
CA GLY A 105 -23.42 -6.09 10.82
C GLY A 105 -23.63 -4.57 10.82
N LYS A 106 -22.92 -3.82 11.67
CA LYS A 106 -23.00 -2.35 11.72
C LYS A 106 -22.53 -1.70 10.42
N LEU A 107 -21.53 -2.26 9.73
CA LEU A 107 -21.11 -1.77 8.41
C LEU A 107 -22.26 -1.74 7.40
N GLN A 108 -23.13 -2.75 7.44
CA GLN A 108 -24.30 -2.85 6.56
C GLN A 108 -25.39 -1.83 6.91
N THR A 109 -25.41 -1.29 8.12
CA THR A 109 -26.44 -0.33 8.55
C THR A 109 -26.19 1.08 8.01
N TYR A 110 -24.93 1.48 7.91
CA TYR A 110 -24.55 2.86 7.56
C TYR A 110 -24.00 3.01 6.15
N HIS A 111 -24.10 1.98 5.31
CA HIS A 111 -23.58 2.03 3.94
C HIS A 111 -24.42 2.91 3.01
N SER A 112 -23.75 3.51 2.03
CA SER A 112 -24.35 4.23 0.91
C SER A 112 -24.15 3.40 -0.35
N LYS A 113 -25.23 2.85 -0.92
CA LYS A 113 -25.15 2.11 -2.19
C LYS A 113 -24.55 2.95 -3.33
N PRO A 114 -25.01 4.21 -3.58
CA PRO A 114 -24.44 5.02 -4.65
C PRO A 114 -22.96 5.33 -4.46
N LEU A 115 -22.53 5.56 -3.21
CA LEU A 115 -21.13 5.85 -2.92
C LEU A 115 -20.26 4.60 -3.06
N THR A 116 -20.78 3.43 -2.66
CA THR A 116 -20.11 2.14 -2.84
C THR A 116 -19.95 1.83 -4.33
N GLU A 117 -20.98 2.08 -5.14
CA GLU A 117 -20.94 1.91 -6.60
C GLU A 117 -19.93 2.86 -7.26
N LEU A 118 -19.85 4.10 -6.80
CA LEU A 118 -18.83 5.06 -7.22
C LEU A 118 -17.42 4.53 -6.94
N PHE A 119 -17.16 4.06 -5.71
CA PHE A 119 -15.85 3.53 -5.35
C PHE A 119 -15.49 2.24 -6.10
N ALA A 120 -16.47 1.39 -6.39
CA ALA A 120 -16.30 0.16 -7.16
C ALA A 120 -15.87 0.43 -8.61
N ASN A 121 -16.34 1.53 -9.20
CA ASN A 121 -16.22 1.80 -10.63
C ASN A 121 -15.38 3.04 -10.99
N LEU A 122 -14.76 3.71 -10.00
CA LEU A 122 -13.93 4.89 -10.26
C LEU A 122 -12.74 4.56 -11.16
N THR A 123 -12.21 5.55 -11.87
CA THR A 123 -10.92 5.49 -12.54
C THR A 123 -9.98 6.43 -11.81
N TYR A 124 -8.85 5.92 -11.31
CA TYR A 124 -7.86 6.74 -10.65
C TYR A 124 -7.15 7.65 -11.67
N ILE A 125 -6.95 8.92 -11.31
CA ILE A 125 -6.23 9.88 -12.15
C ILE A 125 -4.87 10.21 -11.53
N GLY A 126 -4.82 10.59 -10.26
CA GLY A 126 -3.58 10.96 -9.59
C GLY A 126 -3.77 11.74 -8.30
N ILE A 127 -2.68 11.91 -7.54
CA ILE A 127 -2.65 12.79 -6.37
C ILE A 127 -2.78 14.26 -6.81
N ILE A 128 -3.60 15.02 -6.10
CA ILE A 128 -3.76 16.48 -6.28
C ILE A 128 -2.97 17.23 -5.23
N ASP A 129 -3.06 16.80 -3.97
CA ASP A 129 -2.41 17.43 -2.81
C ASP A 129 -2.01 16.32 -1.83
N SER A 130 -0.70 16.08 -1.71
CA SER A 130 -0.15 15.01 -0.88
C SER A 130 -0.14 15.35 0.62
N THR A 131 -0.24 16.65 0.98
CA THR A 131 -0.32 17.13 2.35
C THR A 131 -1.74 16.97 2.90
N ARG A 132 -2.75 17.39 2.14
CA ARG A 132 -4.17 17.23 2.50
C ARG A 132 -4.71 15.85 2.19
N ARG A 133 -3.93 15.03 1.49
CA ARG A 133 -4.29 13.67 1.05
C ARG A 133 -5.47 13.65 0.10
N LEU A 134 -5.43 14.52 -0.90
CA LEU A 134 -6.45 14.62 -1.93
C LEU A 134 -5.95 13.96 -3.23
N CYS A 135 -6.78 13.11 -3.82
CA CYS A 135 -6.56 12.58 -5.16
C CYS A 135 -7.75 12.87 -6.07
N SER A 136 -7.50 12.85 -7.37
CA SER A 136 -8.54 12.95 -8.39
C SER A 136 -8.92 11.57 -8.90
N VAL A 137 -10.22 11.37 -9.08
CA VAL A 137 -10.75 10.19 -9.75
C VAL A 137 -11.85 10.61 -10.73
N GLN A 138 -12.06 9.80 -11.75
CA GLN A 138 -13.22 9.91 -12.63
C GLN A 138 -14.25 8.85 -12.26
N TYR A 139 -15.52 9.22 -12.26
CA TYR A 139 -16.63 8.26 -12.23
C TYR A 139 -17.68 8.73 -13.25
N ASP A 140 -18.03 7.84 -14.18
CA ASP A 140 -18.79 8.18 -15.39
C ASP A 140 -18.21 9.40 -16.13
N VAL A 141 -18.98 10.48 -16.18
CA VAL A 141 -18.63 11.74 -16.82
C VAL A 141 -18.13 12.79 -15.82
N LYS A 142 -17.97 12.43 -14.55
CA LYS A 142 -17.65 13.36 -13.46
C LYS A 142 -16.18 13.25 -13.06
N LEU A 143 -15.56 14.40 -12.87
CA LEU A 143 -14.28 14.55 -12.22
C LEU A 143 -14.50 14.83 -10.74
N LEU A 144 -13.94 13.99 -9.89
CA LEU A 144 -14.10 14.04 -8.45
C LEU A 144 -12.76 14.26 -7.77
N ILE A 145 -12.79 14.90 -6.60
CA ILE A 145 -11.71 14.97 -5.63
C ILE A 145 -12.12 14.15 -4.41
N ILE A 146 -11.21 13.32 -3.92
CA ILE A 146 -11.43 12.42 -2.79
C ILE A 146 -10.31 12.58 -1.76
N ASP A 147 -10.67 12.65 -0.47
CA ASP A 147 -9.70 12.48 0.62
C ASP A 147 -9.35 10.98 0.75
N TYR A 148 -8.22 10.59 0.16
CA TYR A 148 -7.78 9.20 0.21
C TYR A 148 -7.36 8.78 1.63
N GLY A 149 -7.07 9.71 2.53
CA GLY A 149 -6.82 9.43 3.94
C GLY A 149 -8.07 8.93 4.66
N SER A 150 -9.21 9.57 4.43
CA SER A 150 -10.52 9.14 4.96
C SER A 150 -10.95 7.80 4.37
N VAL A 151 -10.82 7.63 3.05
CA VAL A 151 -11.21 6.40 2.36
C VAL A 151 -10.35 5.21 2.76
N THR A 152 -9.02 5.38 2.83
CA THR A 152 -8.13 4.29 3.26
C THR A 152 -8.31 3.93 4.72
N ASN A 153 -8.70 4.87 5.59
CA ASN A 153 -9.07 4.55 6.96
C ASN A 153 -10.25 3.55 7.02
N GLU A 154 -11.32 3.81 6.26
CA GLU A 154 -12.46 2.89 6.19
C GLU A 154 -12.08 1.55 5.54
N LEU A 155 -11.24 1.57 4.50
CA LEU A 155 -10.73 0.36 3.87
C LEU A 155 -9.99 -0.53 4.89
N PHE A 156 -9.02 0.03 5.62
CA PHE A 156 -8.22 -0.75 6.56
C PHE A 156 -9.02 -1.22 7.77
N TYR A 157 -10.01 -0.46 8.22
CA TYR A 157 -10.94 -0.92 9.24
C TYR A 157 -11.74 -2.14 8.75
N GLN A 158 -12.25 -2.11 7.52
CA GLN A 158 -13.01 -3.22 6.93
C GLN A 158 -12.12 -4.45 6.67
N LEU A 159 -10.90 -4.26 6.18
CA LEU A 159 -9.91 -5.34 6.06
C LEU A 159 -9.56 -5.94 7.43
N GLY A 160 -9.44 -5.10 8.45
CA GLY A 160 -9.27 -5.52 9.83
C GLY A 160 -10.42 -6.41 10.32
N LEU A 161 -11.67 -5.99 10.09
CA LEU A 161 -12.85 -6.79 10.44
C LEU A 161 -12.94 -8.10 9.66
N LEU A 162 -12.57 -8.10 8.38
CA LEU A 162 -12.59 -9.29 7.52
C LEU A 162 -11.55 -10.31 7.98
N ASN A 163 -10.33 -9.86 8.27
CA ASN A 163 -9.19 -10.71 8.59
C ASN A 163 -8.98 -10.94 10.09
N PHE A 164 -9.91 -10.48 10.94
CA PHE A 164 -9.83 -10.65 12.40
C PHE A 164 -9.48 -12.09 12.79
N GLY A 165 -8.47 -12.27 13.65
CA GLY A 165 -7.96 -13.57 14.10
C GLY A 165 -7.15 -14.36 13.06
N ASN A 166 -7.05 -13.87 11.82
CA ASN A 166 -6.46 -14.56 10.67
C ASN A 166 -5.50 -13.66 9.88
N PHE A 167 -4.88 -12.67 10.53
CA PHE A 167 -3.89 -11.82 9.87
C PHE A 167 -2.61 -12.60 9.52
N GLY A 168 -1.95 -12.17 8.44
CA GLY A 168 -0.53 -12.45 8.24
C GLY A 168 0.33 -11.55 9.12
N THR A 169 1.64 -11.80 9.18
CA THR A 169 2.59 -11.03 9.99
C THR A 169 3.64 -10.35 9.12
N ILE A 170 3.98 -9.13 9.51
CA ILE A 170 5.21 -8.46 9.11
C ILE A 170 6.16 -8.56 10.29
N GLU A 171 7.30 -9.22 10.10
CA GLU A 171 8.34 -9.24 11.12
C GLU A 171 9.12 -7.93 11.08
N LEU A 172 9.27 -7.33 12.27
CA LEU A 172 10.10 -6.16 12.47
C LEU A 172 11.52 -6.53 12.93
N GLN A 173 11.78 -7.84 13.10
CA GLN A 173 13.08 -8.38 13.46
C GLN A 173 13.98 -8.39 12.22
N GLY A 174 15.03 -7.57 12.24
CA GLY A 174 15.93 -7.39 11.09
C GLY A 174 16.51 -5.98 10.97
N THR A 175 15.98 -5.02 11.74
CA THR A 175 16.65 -3.73 11.97
C THR A 175 17.68 -3.89 13.08
N ASP A 176 18.88 -3.34 12.90
CA ASP A 176 19.94 -3.30 13.94
C ASP A 176 19.49 -2.55 15.22
N GLU A 177 18.34 -1.88 15.17
CA GLU A 177 17.73 -1.14 16.27
C GLU A 177 16.61 -1.93 16.93
N GLU A 178 16.68 -2.05 18.26
CA GLU A 178 15.60 -2.60 19.08
C GLU A 178 14.42 -1.61 19.14
N LEU A 179 13.29 -2.00 18.54
CA LEU A 179 12.04 -1.24 18.57
C LEU A 179 11.30 -1.44 19.91
N SER A 180 11.91 -1.01 21.03
CA SER A 180 11.24 -1.02 22.32
C SER A 180 10.11 0.01 22.38
N ILE A 181 9.04 -0.29 23.13
CA ILE A 181 7.94 0.65 23.37
C ILE A 181 8.49 1.96 23.96
N GLU A 182 9.45 1.87 24.88
CA GLU A 182 10.12 3.04 25.47
C GLU A 182 10.83 3.90 24.41
N SER A 183 11.64 3.30 23.53
CA SER A 183 12.40 4.05 22.52
C SER A 183 11.47 4.74 21.52
N LEU A 184 10.46 4.00 21.03
CA LEU A 184 9.45 4.51 20.10
C LEU A 184 8.67 5.69 20.70
N LEU A 185 8.15 5.53 21.92
CA LEU A 185 7.39 6.58 22.59
C LEU A 185 8.28 7.78 22.94
N SER A 186 9.56 7.58 23.25
CA SER A 186 10.47 8.68 23.56
C SER A 186 10.54 9.73 22.44
N VAL A 187 10.37 9.31 21.18
CA VAL A 187 10.34 10.21 20.01
C VAL A 187 9.13 11.16 20.09
N LEU A 188 7.96 10.64 20.46
CA LEU A 188 6.76 11.47 20.64
C LEU A 188 6.88 12.40 21.83
N TYR A 189 7.40 11.92 22.96
CA TYR A 189 7.47 12.70 24.20
C TYR A 189 8.51 13.82 24.13
N LYS A 190 9.44 13.77 23.17
CA LYS A 190 10.38 14.86 22.88
C LYS A 190 9.74 15.97 22.04
N ASP A 191 8.62 15.74 21.37
CA ASP A 191 7.92 16.77 20.60
C ASP A 191 7.25 17.77 21.56
N PRO A 192 7.63 19.07 21.53
CA PRO A 192 7.05 20.08 22.41
C PRO A 192 5.54 20.30 22.19
N ASN A 193 4.99 19.90 21.05
CA ASN A 193 3.56 20.00 20.76
C ASN A 193 2.77 18.81 21.29
N PHE A 194 3.44 17.71 21.65
CA PHE A 194 2.81 16.51 22.17
C PHE A 194 2.55 16.66 23.67
N LYS A 195 1.28 16.56 24.07
CA LYS A 195 0.85 16.65 25.46
C LYS A 195 0.33 15.29 25.93
N PRO A 196 1.19 14.44 26.51
CA PRO A 196 0.79 13.10 26.91
C PRO A 196 -0.11 13.14 28.16
N SER A 197 -1.11 12.25 28.19
CA SER A 197 -2.01 12.03 29.33
C SER A 197 -1.60 10.86 30.21
N LYS A 198 -0.75 9.97 29.69
CA LYS A 198 -0.09 8.88 30.41
C LYS A 198 1.41 9.05 30.28
N SER A 199 2.18 8.49 31.20
CA SER A 199 3.63 8.33 31.08
C SER A 199 3.99 7.15 30.19
N ILE A 200 5.23 7.10 29.67
CA ILE A 200 5.73 5.99 28.86
C ILE A 200 5.53 4.64 29.56
N LYS A 201 5.85 4.57 30.86
CA LYS A 201 5.71 3.34 31.66
C LYS A 201 4.26 2.88 31.80
N GLU A 202 3.32 3.81 31.99
CA GLU A 202 1.89 3.47 32.03
C GLU A 202 1.36 2.98 30.68
N VAL A 203 1.88 3.54 29.57
CA VAL A 203 1.54 3.06 28.22
C VAL A 203 2.09 1.66 27.99
N GLU A 204 3.36 1.44 28.30
CA GLU A 204 4.03 0.15 28.14
C GLU A 204 3.35 -0.96 28.95
N GLN A 205 3.10 -0.71 30.23
CA GLN A 205 2.40 -1.66 31.09
C GLN A 205 1.02 -2.04 30.53
N CYS A 206 0.23 -1.03 30.12
CA CYS A 206 -1.09 -1.26 29.54
C CYS A 206 -1.04 -2.13 28.27
N ILE A 207 -0.02 -1.96 27.43
CA ILE A 207 0.14 -2.75 26.20
C ILE A 207 0.56 -4.18 26.55
N LEU A 208 1.52 -4.35 27.45
CA LEU A 208 2.05 -5.67 27.83
C LEU A 208 1.02 -6.53 28.55
N GLU A 209 0.15 -5.94 29.38
CA GLU A 209 -0.98 -6.63 30.02
C GLU A 209 -1.95 -7.26 29.00
N MET A 210 -2.02 -6.70 27.78
CA MET A 210 -2.92 -7.14 26.70
C MET A 210 -2.19 -7.92 25.59
N SER A 211 -0.91 -8.25 25.80
CA SER A 211 -0.03 -8.84 24.77
C SER A 211 -0.53 -10.17 24.20
N GLU A 212 -1.12 -11.03 25.03
CA GLU A 212 -1.67 -12.32 24.58
C GLU A 212 -2.83 -12.13 23.59
N MET A 213 -3.78 -11.25 23.93
CA MET A 213 -4.90 -10.89 23.05
C MET A 213 -4.41 -10.26 21.74
N TYR A 214 -3.44 -9.34 21.81
CA TYR A 214 -2.86 -8.72 20.63
C TYR A 214 -2.24 -9.73 19.68
N ARG A 215 -1.52 -10.70 20.24
CA ARG A 215 -0.91 -11.79 19.48
C ARG A 215 -1.97 -12.69 18.85
N GLU A 216 -2.97 -13.10 19.62
CA GLU A 216 -4.00 -14.04 19.16
C GLU A 216 -4.88 -13.44 18.06
N TYR A 217 -5.44 -12.25 18.29
CA TYR A 217 -6.45 -11.67 17.42
C TYR A 217 -5.89 -10.77 16.33
N PHE A 218 -4.78 -10.08 16.59
CA PHE A 218 -4.27 -9.03 15.71
C PHE A 218 -2.86 -9.28 15.18
N GLN A 219 -2.20 -10.38 15.59
CA GLN A 219 -0.82 -10.68 15.19
C GLN A 219 0.18 -9.56 15.52
N ILE A 220 -0.09 -8.78 16.57
CA ILE A 220 0.84 -7.80 17.13
C ILE A 220 1.54 -8.49 18.30
N GLN A 221 2.83 -8.77 18.16
CA GLN A 221 3.60 -9.48 19.18
C GLN A 221 4.62 -8.56 19.83
N PHE A 222 4.72 -8.67 21.15
CA PHE A 222 5.74 -8.02 21.98
C PHE A 222 6.57 -9.08 22.69
N THR A 223 7.83 -8.77 23.00
CA THR A 223 8.61 -9.51 23.99
C THR A 223 8.22 -9.10 25.40
N GLU A 224 8.61 -9.91 26.39
CA GLU A 224 8.47 -9.57 27.81
C GLU A 224 9.20 -8.27 28.18
N SER A 225 10.26 -7.93 27.42
CA SER A 225 11.03 -6.69 27.57
C SER A 225 10.44 -5.47 26.84
N GLY A 226 9.21 -5.57 26.31
CA GLY A 226 8.57 -4.42 25.65
C GLY A 226 9.05 -4.15 24.21
N ILE A 227 9.69 -5.11 23.54
CA ILE A 227 10.13 -4.96 22.15
C ILE A 227 9.05 -5.47 21.22
N ILE A 228 8.58 -4.64 20.29
CA ILE A 228 7.62 -5.07 19.26
C ILE A 228 8.33 -5.96 18.22
N LYS A 229 7.74 -7.12 17.95
CA LYS A 229 8.29 -8.13 17.03
C LYS A 229 7.52 -8.22 15.72
N THR A 230 6.20 -8.10 15.77
CA THR A 230 5.36 -8.23 14.58
C THR A 230 4.22 -7.21 14.56
N ILE A 231 3.75 -6.92 13.35
CA ILE A 231 2.52 -6.18 13.07
C ILE A 231 1.68 -6.93 12.03
N PRO A 232 0.34 -6.75 12.00
CA PRO A 232 -0.52 -7.45 11.04
C PRO A 232 -0.33 -6.95 9.60
N ILE A 233 -0.40 -7.89 8.66
CA ILE A 233 -0.64 -7.57 7.25
C ILE A 233 -2.14 -7.36 7.06
N LEU A 234 -2.57 -6.10 6.92
CA LEU A 234 -3.95 -5.79 6.51
C LEU A 234 -4.16 -5.92 5.00
N LEU A 235 -3.11 -5.65 4.22
CA LEU A 235 -3.14 -5.69 2.77
C LEU A 235 -1.80 -6.18 2.21
N LYS A 236 -1.85 -7.21 1.36
CA LYS A 236 -0.67 -7.75 0.67
C LYS A 236 0.00 -6.65 -0.18
N ASN A 237 1.33 -6.62 -0.17
CA ASN A 237 2.16 -5.63 -0.88
C ASN A 237 1.96 -4.18 -0.39
N TYR A 238 1.44 -3.99 0.83
CA TYR A 238 1.34 -2.68 1.47
C TYR A 238 1.98 -2.71 2.85
N MET A 239 3.02 -1.90 3.03
CA MET A 239 3.67 -1.67 4.32
C MET A 239 3.06 -0.40 4.96
N PRO A 240 2.53 -0.46 6.19
CA PRO A 240 2.09 0.74 6.88
C PRO A 240 3.27 1.69 7.15
N PRO A 241 3.02 3.02 7.26
CA PRO A 241 4.09 3.96 7.58
C PRO A 241 4.55 3.78 9.03
N LEU A 242 5.73 3.21 9.22
CA LEU A 242 6.30 2.92 10.54
C LEU A 242 6.57 4.18 11.36
N GLU A 243 6.64 5.35 10.73
CA GLU A 243 6.75 6.65 11.39
C GLU A 243 5.56 6.93 12.33
N LYS A 244 4.41 6.29 12.08
CA LYS A 244 3.22 6.39 12.94
C LYS A 244 3.18 5.33 14.04
N LEU A 245 4.12 4.38 14.07
CA LEU A 245 4.13 3.30 15.04
C LEU A 245 4.15 3.82 16.49
N PRO A 246 4.94 4.85 16.86
CA PRO A 246 4.87 5.43 18.20
C PRO A 246 3.47 5.91 18.58
N MET A 247 2.79 6.62 17.65
CA MET A 247 1.47 7.20 17.91
C MET A 247 0.41 6.11 17.98
N PHE A 248 0.56 5.05 17.19
CA PHE A 248 -0.28 3.86 17.28
C PHE A 248 -0.19 3.22 18.66
N LEU A 249 1.02 2.94 19.17
CA LEU A 249 1.22 2.37 20.51
C LEU A 249 0.64 3.26 21.60
N TYR A 250 0.90 4.57 21.55
CA TYR A 250 0.33 5.53 22.49
C TYR A 250 -1.21 5.49 22.48
N ARG A 251 -1.83 5.42 21.30
CA ARG A 251 -3.28 5.38 21.15
C ARG A 251 -3.90 4.06 21.59
N LEU A 252 -3.21 2.92 21.46
CA LEU A 252 -3.69 1.67 22.04
C LEU A 252 -3.92 1.84 23.56
N SER A 253 -3.01 2.49 24.28
CA SER A 253 -3.18 2.67 25.72
C SER A 253 -4.19 3.75 26.13
N THR A 254 -4.53 4.69 25.25
CA THR A 254 -5.33 5.89 25.63
C THR A 254 -6.69 6.01 24.94
N GLN A 255 -6.86 5.39 23.78
CA GLN A 255 -8.08 5.51 22.95
C GLN A 255 -8.90 4.23 22.90
N VAL A 256 -8.39 3.12 23.45
CA VAL A 256 -9.09 1.84 23.50
C VAL A 256 -9.65 1.64 24.91
N SER A 257 -10.93 1.28 24.98
CA SER A 257 -11.57 0.84 26.22
C SER A 257 -11.46 -0.68 26.30
N TYR A 258 -10.73 -1.19 27.30
CA TYR A 258 -10.50 -2.63 27.49
C TYR A 258 -11.58 -3.31 28.35
N ASP A 259 -12.50 -2.53 28.92
CA ASP A 259 -13.52 -3.03 29.85
C ASP A 259 -14.72 -3.70 29.14
N ASP A 260 -14.99 -3.32 27.88
CA ASP A 260 -16.05 -3.90 27.06
C ASP A 260 -15.44 -4.57 25.81
N GLU A 261 -15.74 -5.86 25.61
CA GLU A 261 -15.16 -6.66 24.52
C GLU A 261 -15.36 -6.01 23.15
N GLN A 262 -16.59 -5.59 22.84
CA GLN A 262 -16.90 -5.06 21.52
C GLN A 262 -16.23 -3.69 21.29
N CYS A 263 -16.24 -2.81 22.29
CA CYS A 263 -15.55 -1.52 22.25
C CYS A 263 -14.03 -1.67 22.19
N CYS A 264 -13.47 -2.68 22.86
CA CYS A 264 -12.05 -3.01 22.82
C CYS A 264 -11.62 -3.41 21.40
N LEU A 265 -12.29 -4.43 20.84
CA LEU A 265 -11.98 -4.95 19.51
C LEU A 265 -12.20 -3.89 18.43
N ASP A 266 -13.30 -3.12 18.50
CA ASP A 266 -13.55 -1.98 17.60
C ASP A 266 -12.45 -0.92 17.73
N GLY A 267 -12.08 -0.55 18.96
CA GLY A 267 -11.06 0.44 19.26
C GLY A 267 -9.70 0.07 18.66
N ILE A 268 -9.26 -1.19 18.85
CA ILE A 268 -7.99 -1.69 18.30
C ILE A 268 -8.04 -1.69 16.77
N LEU A 269 -9.12 -2.18 16.15
CA LEU A 269 -9.28 -2.17 14.70
C LEU A 269 -9.25 -0.75 14.12
N ARG A 270 -9.85 0.22 14.80
CA ARG A 270 -9.77 1.64 14.42
C ARG A 270 -8.35 2.20 14.56
N GLN A 271 -7.61 1.84 15.61
CA GLN A 271 -6.22 2.27 15.74
C GLN A 271 -5.32 1.64 14.66
N LEU A 272 -5.55 0.37 14.32
CA LEU A 272 -4.86 -0.31 13.23
C LEU A 272 -5.16 0.36 11.88
N ALA A 273 -6.42 0.72 11.64
CA ALA A 273 -6.80 1.45 10.44
C ALA A 273 -6.07 2.80 10.34
N LEU A 274 -6.09 3.60 11.42
CA LEU A 274 -5.38 4.88 11.50
C LEU A 274 -3.86 4.71 11.29
N PHE A 275 -3.27 3.64 11.81
CA PHE A 275 -1.86 3.30 11.60
C PHE A 275 -1.56 2.97 10.13
N HIS A 276 -2.48 2.39 9.38
CA HIS A 276 -2.25 2.02 7.98
C HIS A 276 -2.53 3.13 6.96
N ILE A 277 -3.16 4.25 7.33
CA ILE A 277 -3.38 5.37 6.40
C ILE A 277 -2.05 5.88 5.80
N PRO A 278 -1.92 6.19 4.51
CA PRO A 278 -0.70 6.81 3.99
C PRO A 278 -0.33 8.13 4.70
N LEU A 279 0.97 8.43 4.77
CA LEU A 279 1.44 9.69 5.35
C LEU A 279 0.94 10.90 4.57
N SER A 280 0.74 12.00 5.28
CA SER A 280 0.75 13.33 4.69
C SER A 280 2.19 13.64 4.29
N LEU A 281 2.42 13.94 3.01
CA LEU A 281 3.74 14.27 2.50
C LEU A 281 3.79 15.77 2.17
N ASN A 282 4.96 16.38 2.32
CA ASN A 282 5.18 17.71 1.77
C ASN A 282 5.22 17.62 0.25
N GLU A 283 4.62 18.60 -0.44
CA GLU A 283 4.54 18.61 -1.91
C GLU A 283 5.94 18.64 -2.56
N ASP A 284 6.95 19.17 -1.88
CA ASP A 284 8.32 19.27 -2.39
C ASP A 284 9.09 17.93 -2.43
N ASP A 285 8.55 16.86 -1.86
CA ASP A 285 9.19 15.52 -1.84
C ASP A 285 8.66 14.65 -3.00
N ASP A 286 8.93 15.08 -4.24
CA ASP A 286 8.45 14.47 -5.48
C ASP A 286 8.68 12.95 -5.53
N SER A 287 9.81 12.47 -5.01
CA SER A 287 10.14 11.05 -4.99
C SER A 287 9.14 10.25 -4.16
N LYS A 288 8.86 10.68 -2.92
CA LYS A 288 7.89 10.01 -2.05
C LYS A 288 6.47 10.16 -2.55
N VAL A 289 6.12 11.31 -3.15
CA VAL A 289 4.80 11.53 -3.75
C VAL A 289 4.59 10.58 -4.93
N ASN A 290 5.59 10.39 -5.79
CA ASN A 290 5.52 9.45 -6.91
C ASN A 290 5.41 7.99 -6.43
N GLU A 291 6.16 7.60 -5.39
CA GLU A 291 6.05 6.28 -4.78
C GLU A 291 4.63 6.05 -4.20
N LEU A 292 4.11 7.04 -3.47
CA LEU A 292 2.75 6.99 -2.92
C LEU A 292 1.70 6.93 -4.03
N ASN A 293 1.87 7.69 -5.11
CA ASN A 293 0.98 7.67 -6.26
C ASN A 293 0.95 6.27 -6.89
N GLY A 294 2.10 5.63 -7.05
CA GLY A 294 2.21 4.25 -7.51
C GLY A 294 1.52 3.24 -6.57
N LYS A 295 1.67 3.41 -5.25
CA LYS A 295 0.96 2.58 -4.24
C LYS A 295 -0.55 2.81 -4.28
N LEU A 296 -1.02 4.04 -4.46
CA LEU A 296 -2.45 4.34 -4.60
C LEU A 296 -3.01 3.65 -5.84
N GLU A 297 -2.39 3.85 -7.00
CA GLU A 297 -2.88 3.32 -8.28
C GLU A 297 -2.86 1.79 -8.33
N ASN A 298 -1.78 1.16 -7.86
CA ASN A 298 -1.56 -0.27 -8.09
C ASN A 298 -1.95 -1.16 -6.90
N VAL A 299 -2.09 -0.60 -5.70
CA VAL A 299 -2.36 -1.38 -4.47
C VAL A 299 -3.65 -0.94 -3.79
N LEU A 300 -3.79 0.33 -3.42
CA LEU A 300 -4.91 0.79 -2.59
C LEU A 300 -6.22 0.93 -3.38
N ILE A 301 -6.20 1.59 -4.54
CA ILE A 301 -7.41 1.81 -5.35
C ILE A 301 -8.03 0.48 -5.82
N PRO A 302 -7.27 -0.51 -6.31
CA PRO A 302 -7.83 -1.82 -6.66
C PRO A 302 -8.55 -2.49 -5.48
N GLN A 303 -8.05 -2.30 -4.26
CA GLN A 303 -8.65 -2.87 -3.05
C GLN A 303 -9.87 -2.10 -2.58
N ILE A 304 -9.85 -0.77 -2.70
CA ILE A 304 -11.02 0.08 -2.50
C ILE A 304 -12.15 -0.38 -3.41
N LYS A 305 -11.88 -0.58 -4.71
CA LYS A 305 -12.89 -1.05 -5.66
C LYS A 305 -13.50 -2.40 -5.28
N ARG A 306 -12.68 -3.30 -4.75
CA ARG A 306 -13.06 -4.69 -4.47
C ARG A 306 -13.78 -4.87 -3.14
N VAL A 307 -13.36 -4.14 -2.11
CA VAL A 307 -13.71 -4.46 -0.71
C VAL A 307 -14.53 -3.36 -0.05
N LEU A 308 -14.33 -2.09 -0.40
CA LEU A 308 -14.88 -0.98 0.36
C LEU A 308 -16.41 -0.91 0.24
N VAL A 309 -17.09 -1.15 1.35
CA VAL A 309 -18.51 -0.79 1.53
C VAL A 309 -18.55 0.64 2.09
N ALA A 310 -18.85 1.62 1.24
CA ALA A 310 -18.67 3.02 1.59
C ALA A 310 -19.74 3.51 2.57
N PRO A 311 -19.37 3.95 3.79
CA PRO A 311 -20.34 4.49 4.73
C PRO A 311 -20.81 5.90 4.34
N ASN A 312 -22.00 6.28 4.80
CA ASN A 312 -22.65 7.54 4.47
C ASN A 312 -21.80 8.78 4.78
N TRP A 313 -20.96 8.73 5.82
CA TRP A 313 -20.12 9.86 6.22
C TRP A 313 -18.99 10.16 5.24
N LEU A 314 -18.56 9.21 4.40
CA LEU A 314 -17.56 9.47 3.35
C LEU A 314 -18.08 10.42 2.27
N LYS A 315 -19.40 10.68 2.20
CA LYS A 315 -19.98 11.61 1.23
C LYS A 315 -19.38 13.02 1.34
N LYS A 316 -19.00 13.46 2.55
CA LYS A 316 -18.38 14.78 2.77
C LYS A 316 -16.94 14.85 2.24
N ASP A 317 -16.32 13.68 2.04
CA ASP A 317 -14.93 13.51 1.63
C ASP A 317 -14.80 13.26 0.11
N VAL A 318 -15.91 13.38 -0.63
CA VAL A 318 -16.00 13.23 -2.09
C VAL A 318 -16.67 14.47 -2.67
N VAL A 319 -15.95 15.21 -3.50
CA VAL A 319 -16.40 16.48 -4.09
C VAL A 319 -16.33 16.41 -5.61
N GLU A 320 -17.43 16.70 -6.29
CA GLU A 320 -17.47 16.87 -7.74
C GLU A 320 -16.93 18.26 -8.12
N VAL A 321 -15.95 18.29 -9.03
CA VAL A 321 -15.28 19.54 -9.43
C VAL A 321 -15.52 19.91 -10.89
N ALA A 322 -15.79 18.94 -11.75
CA ALA A 322 -16.13 19.17 -13.15
C ALA A 322 -16.91 17.98 -13.73
N ASP A 323 -17.56 18.20 -14.87
CA ASP A 323 -18.15 17.14 -15.68
C ASP A 323 -17.73 17.28 -17.17
N LEU A 324 -17.67 16.16 -17.89
CA LEU A 324 -17.31 16.14 -19.31
C LEU A 324 -18.30 16.93 -20.18
N PRO A 325 -19.64 16.87 -19.97
CA PRO A 325 -20.58 17.66 -20.74
C PRO A 325 -20.35 19.18 -20.62
N GLY A 326 -19.99 19.67 -19.44
CA GLY A 326 -19.64 21.06 -19.21
C GLY A 326 -18.32 21.45 -19.87
N LEU A 327 -17.30 20.59 -19.75
CA LEU A 327 -16.01 20.81 -20.39
C LEU A 327 -16.10 20.83 -21.93
N TYR A 328 -16.87 19.92 -22.53
CA TYR A 328 -17.04 19.86 -23.99
C TYR A 328 -17.82 21.04 -24.61
N ARG A 329 -18.43 21.90 -23.79
CA ARG A 329 -19.00 23.17 -24.28
C ARG A 329 -17.96 24.27 -24.48
N VAL A 330 -16.79 24.12 -23.85
CA VAL A 330 -15.70 25.12 -23.89
C VAL A 330 -14.52 24.59 -24.69
N PHE A 331 -14.19 23.31 -24.53
CA PHE A 331 -13.09 22.64 -25.21
C PHE A 331 -13.60 21.87 -26.43
N GLU A 332 -13.43 22.48 -27.62
CA GLU A 332 -13.80 21.89 -28.91
C GLU A 332 -12.57 21.37 -29.68
N ARG A 333 -12.82 20.47 -30.64
CA ARG A 333 -11.80 20.02 -31.60
C ARG A 333 -11.33 21.18 -32.50
N CYS A 334 -10.04 21.21 -32.83
CA CYS A 334 -9.43 22.21 -33.71
C CYS A 334 -9.95 22.21 -35.15
#